data_AF-E3MMN2-F1
#
_entry.id   AF-E3MMN2-F1
#
_cell.length_a   1.000
_cell.length_b   1.000
_cell.length_c   1.000
_cell.angle_alpha   90.00
_cell.angle_beta   90.00
_cell.angle_gamma   90.00
#
_symmetry.space_group_name_H-M   'P 1'
#
loop_
_entity.id
_entity.type
_entity.pdbx_description
1 polymer ?
#
loop_
_entity_poly.entity_id
_entity_poly.type
_entity_poly.pdbx_seq_one_letter_code
_entity_poly.pdbx_strand_id
1 'polypeptide(L)'
;MTKTLLDMPDVAITEIMSFLDYMSIQNTKKTCWKLRNFLKAVQFDPRIRSISFYEREDRIIATMSTEKVWNGMEGRSVRLQYMTKEDGCKVTWQPTRHEQKVTIVKNEHYKDVFWRDLKILLTSVRTTLRSFSVTTHNSIHQNVFATKLEKILKLRREAIQVETISIDAFNPTEVAQILQCFDSKPLVWLVINNTQSTDAVMDITEIVRLDHWKQAKHVTMDSWRFPSVQMKHFAHFQISDIHYTNFIAHKIKIVKEVSNSGYHFFHESFEMDYFTDQNPVPLKTTLEMNVIVQIEHWKNIEEFYVEGLVVNASVRNFAHISRLKTKIMTMFMTTTIYKNHVYDYKKFEDKEQLDNIFGPLIIDPEDDGERNGSSILQE
;
A
#
# COMPACT_ATOMS: atom_id res chain seq x y z
N MET A 1 -29.83 -23.63 -42.59
CA MET A 1 -28.90 -24.10 -41.53
C MET A 1 -28.37 -22.86 -40.82
N THR A 2 -28.63 -22.70 -39.53
CA THR A 2 -28.21 -21.50 -38.79
C THR A 2 -26.71 -21.57 -38.54
N LYS A 3 -25.94 -20.63 -39.08
CA LYS A 3 -24.49 -20.54 -38.82
C LYS A 3 -24.28 -20.07 -37.38
N THR A 4 -23.33 -20.70 -36.69
CA THR A 4 -22.98 -20.44 -35.30
C THR A 4 -21.53 -19.93 -35.20
N LEU A 5 -21.15 -19.43 -34.03
CA LEU A 5 -19.76 -19.05 -33.74
C LEU A 5 -18.77 -20.21 -33.97
N LEU A 6 -19.21 -21.46 -33.75
CA LEU A 6 -18.38 -22.65 -33.91
C LEU A 6 -18.15 -23.04 -35.38
N ASP A 7 -18.87 -22.42 -36.31
CA ASP A 7 -18.70 -22.63 -37.75
C ASP A 7 -17.70 -21.62 -38.35
N MET A 8 -17.19 -20.68 -37.55
CA MET A 8 -16.18 -19.71 -37.97
C MET A 8 -14.77 -20.33 -37.95
N PRO A 9 -13.85 -19.89 -38.83
CA PRO A 9 -12.45 -20.28 -38.75
C PRO A 9 -11.81 -19.88 -37.42
N ASP A 10 -10.87 -20.68 -36.92
CA ASP A 10 -10.17 -20.44 -35.65
C ASP A 10 -9.56 -19.03 -35.53
N VAL A 11 -9.06 -18.47 -36.63
CA VAL A 11 -8.51 -17.11 -36.68
C VAL A 11 -9.58 -16.06 -36.36
N ALA A 12 -10.81 -16.22 -36.89
CA ALA A 12 -11.91 -15.31 -36.61
C ALA A 12 -12.41 -15.44 -35.16
N ILE A 13 -12.48 -16.67 -34.62
CA ILE A 13 -12.85 -16.88 -33.22
C ILE A 13 -11.78 -16.27 -32.31
N THR A 14 -10.50 -16.43 -32.63
CA THR A 14 -9.39 -15.85 -31.86
C THR A 14 -9.48 -14.32 -31.81
N GLU A 15 -9.73 -13.70 -32.96
CA GLU A 15 -9.90 -12.25 -33.06
C GLU A 15 -11.11 -11.77 -32.23
N ILE A 16 -12.26 -12.46 -32.31
CA ILE A 16 -13.45 -12.13 -31.49
C ILE A 16 -13.12 -12.25 -30.00
N MET A 17 -12.44 -13.33 -29.60
CA MET A 17 -12.06 -13.55 -28.20
C MET A 17 -11.05 -12.49 -27.72
N SER A 18 -10.30 -11.87 -28.62
CA SER A 18 -9.38 -10.74 -28.34
C SER A 18 -10.05 -9.52 -27.73
N PHE A 19 -11.35 -9.36 -27.97
CA PHE A 19 -12.15 -8.27 -27.42
C PHE A 19 -12.76 -8.59 -26.05
N LEU A 20 -12.62 -9.83 -25.56
CA LEU A 20 -13.23 -10.24 -24.29
C LEU A 20 -12.34 -9.88 -23.11
N ASP A 21 -12.98 -9.40 -22.04
CA ASP A 21 -12.36 -9.28 -20.73
C ASP A 21 -12.28 -10.65 -20.03
N TYR A 22 -11.50 -10.72 -18.93
CA TYR A 22 -11.37 -11.93 -18.13
C TYR A 22 -12.73 -12.58 -17.83
N MET A 23 -13.72 -11.77 -17.46
CA MET A 23 -15.03 -12.27 -17.04
C MET A 23 -15.81 -12.89 -18.19
N SER A 24 -15.82 -12.24 -19.34
CA SER A 24 -16.43 -12.73 -20.58
C SER A 24 -15.78 -14.04 -21.02
N ILE A 25 -14.45 -14.16 -20.87
CA ILE A 25 -13.73 -15.42 -21.14
C ILE A 25 -14.16 -16.52 -20.18
N GLN A 26 -14.26 -16.25 -18.87
CA GLN A 26 -14.70 -17.25 -17.90
C GLN A 26 -16.15 -17.68 -18.15
N ASN A 27 -17.03 -16.76 -18.52
CA ASN A 27 -18.41 -17.09 -18.89
C ASN A 27 -18.47 -17.91 -20.17
N THR A 28 -17.66 -17.57 -21.18
CA THR A 28 -17.58 -18.32 -22.44
C THR A 28 -17.07 -19.75 -22.22
N LYS A 29 -16.10 -19.95 -21.32
CA LYS A 29 -15.66 -21.31 -20.92
C LYS A 29 -16.77 -22.14 -20.28
N LYS A 30 -17.84 -21.53 -19.77
CA LYS A 30 -18.97 -22.22 -19.13
C LYS A 30 -20.08 -22.61 -20.12
N THR A 31 -20.10 -22.09 -21.35
CA THR A 31 -21.19 -22.33 -22.31
C THR A 31 -21.12 -23.69 -23.01
N CYS A 32 -19.96 -24.08 -23.53
CA CYS A 32 -19.79 -25.39 -24.17
C CYS A 32 -18.35 -25.93 -24.11
N TRP A 33 -18.21 -27.25 -24.27
CA TRP A 33 -16.91 -27.94 -24.18
C TRP A 33 -15.95 -27.55 -25.31
N LYS A 34 -16.46 -27.31 -26.52
CA LYS A 34 -15.64 -26.89 -27.68
C LYS A 34 -14.97 -25.54 -27.43
N LEU A 35 -15.73 -24.51 -27.06
CA LEU A 35 -15.18 -23.19 -26.73
C LEU A 35 -14.25 -23.25 -25.52
N ARG A 36 -14.57 -24.06 -24.51
CA ARG A 36 -13.69 -24.27 -23.36
C ARG A 36 -12.33 -24.84 -23.78
N ASN A 37 -12.31 -25.84 -24.64
CA ASN A 37 -11.07 -26.47 -25.10
C ASN A 37 -10.29 -25.53 -26.03
N PHE A 38 -10.98 -24.81 -26.91
CA PHE A 38 -10.40 -23.78 -27.77
C PHE A 38 -9.69 -22.69 -26.94
N LEU A 39 -10.40 -22.07 -25.98
CA LEU A 39 -9.83 -21.03 -25.12
C LEU A 39 -8.68 -21.53 -24.23
N LYS A 40 -8.66 -22.82 -23.89
CA LYS A 40 -7.51 -23.44 -23.19
C LYS A 40 -6.31 -23.59 -24.12
N ALA A 41 -6.52 -23.95 -25.38
CA ALA A 41 -5.45 -24.14 -26.36
C ALA A 41 -4.83 -22.80 -26.79
N VAL A 42 -5.65 -21.78 -27.04
CA VAL A 42 -5.21 -20.44 -27.47
C VAL A 42 -4.51 -19.67 -26.34
N GLN A 43 -4.72 -20.05 -25.08
CA GLN A 43 -4.13 -19.40 -23.90
C GLN A 43 -4.33 -17.89 -23.87
N PHE A 44 -5.58 -17.46 -24.03
CA PHE A 44 -5.92 -16.05 -24.10
C PHE A 44 -5.43 -15.24 -22.88
N ASP A 45 -4.86 -14.06 -23.15
CA ASP A 45 -4.39 -13.13 -22.12
C ASP A 45 -5.53 -12.24 -21.63
N PRO A 46 -5.98 -12.40 -20.36
CA PRO A 46 -7.04 -11.57 -19.81
C PRO A 46 -6.66 -10.10 -19.57
N ARG A 47 -5.41 -9.68 -19.83
CA ARG A 47 -4.88 -8.33 -19.59
C ARG A 47 -5.18 -7.85 -18.18
N ILE A 48 -4.89 -8.72 -17.21
CA ILE A 48 -5.05 -8.39 -15.81
C ILE A 48 -3.98 -7.36 -15.45
N ARG A 49 -4.42 -6.22 -14.93
CA ARG A 49 -3.55 -5.11 -14.55
C ARG A 49 -3.16 -5.20 -13.09
N SER A 50 -4.10 -5.51 -12.21
CA SER A 50 -3.83 -5.63 -10.79
C SER A 50 -4.67 -6.71 -10.12
N ILE A 51 -4.11 -7.26 -9.05
CA ILE A 51 -4.73 -8.26 -8.20
C ILE A 51 -4.49 -7.86 -6.74
N SER A 52 -5.54 -7.82 -5.92
CA SER A 52 -5.42 -7.54 -4.50
C SER A 52 -6.31 -8.45 -3.67
N PHE A 53 -5.83 -8.88 -2.51
CA PHE A 53 -6.61 -9.70 -1.57
C PHE A 53 -6.57 -9.12 -0.17
N TYR A 54 -7.70 -9.23 0.51
CA TYR A 54 -7.86 -8.83 1.89
C TYR A 54 -8.65 -9.93 2.63
N GLU A 55 -7.96 -10.66 3.50
CA GLU A 55 -8.54 -11.71 4.34
C GLU A 55 -8.96 -11.13 5.69
N ARG A 56 -10.16 -11.49 6.15
CA ARG A 56 -10.68 -11.33 7.52
C ARG A 56 -11.12 -12.69 8.06
N GLU A 57 -11.45 -12.74 9.35
CA GLU A 57 -11.90 -13.96 10.04
C GLU A 57 -13.10 -14.64 9.34
N ASP A 58 -14.05 -13.86 8.83
CA ASP A 58 -15.32 -14.33 8.27
C ASP A 58 -15.41 -14.28 6.74
N ARG A 59 -14.41 -13.68 6.07
CA ARG A 59 -14.46 -13.42 4.63
C ARG A 59 -13.10 -13.20 4.00
N ILE A 60 -13.00 -13.48 2.72
CA ILE A 60 -11.92 -13.01 1.84
C ILE A 60 -12.52 -12.10 0.78
N ILE A 61 -11.90 -10.94 0.59
CA ILE A 61 -12.22 -10.00 -0.48
C ILE A 61 -11.08 -10.03 -1.48
N ALA A 62 -11.38 -10.33 -2.73
CA ALA A 62 -10.46 -10.25 -3.85
C ALA A 62 -10.92 -9.15 -4.79
N THR A 63 -10.00 -8.28 -5.21
CA THR A 63 -10.26 -7.28 -6.24
C THR A 63 -9.27 -7.50 -7.37
N MET A 64 -9.76 -7.39 -8.61
CA MET A 64 -8.94 -7.49 -9.80
C MET A 64 -9.34 -6.37 -10.75
N SER A 65 -8.35 -5.72 -11.36
CA SER A 65 -8.59 -4.82 -12.47
C SER A 65 -7.99 -5.37 -13.76
N THR A 66 -8.65 -5.08 -14.88
CA THR A 66 -8.11 -5.35 -16.22
C THR A 66 -7.72 -4.04 -16.89
N GLU A 67 -6.83 -4.11 -17.87
CA GLU A 67 -6.57 -2.97 -18.74
C GLU A 67 -7.83 -2.55 -19.51
N LYS A 68 -7.83 -1.30 -20.00
CA LYS A 68 -8.92 -0.79 -20.84
C LYS A 68 -8.95 -1.60 -22.13
N VAL A 69 -10.10 -2.21 -22.43
CA VAL A 69 -10.30 -2.93 -23.69
C VAL A 69 -11.40 -2.21 -24.47
N TRP A 70 -10.98 -1.45 -25.49
CA TRP A 70 -11.82 -0.79 -26.50
C TRP A 70 -12.94 0.15 -25.99
N ASN A 71 -13.24 1.20 -26.76
CA ASN A 71 -14.32 2.19 -26.52
C ASN A 71 -14.26 3.00 -25.21
N GLY A 72 -13.08 3.19 -24.61
CA GLY A 72 -12.93 4.14 -23.50
C GLY A 72 -13.66 3.76 -22.21
N MET A 73 -14.22 2.55 -22.11
CA MET A 73 -14.71 2.04 -20.82
C MET A 73 -13.55 2.06 -19.82
N GLU A 74 -13.80 2.67 -18.66
CA GLU A 74 -12.84 2.67 -17.55
C GLU A 74 -12.44 1.23 -17.20
N GLY A 75 -11.21 1.07 -16.72
CA GLY A 75 -10.71 -0.25 -16.30
C GLY A 75 -11.71 -0.89 -15.34
N ARG A 76 -12.22 -2.07 -15.70
CA ARG A 76 -13.22 -2.76 -14.87
C ARG A 76 -12.52 -3.31 -13.62
N SER A 77 -12.85 -2.75 -12.47
CA SER A 77 -12.48 -3.31 -11.18
C SER A 77 -13.58 -4.26 -10.72
N VAL A 78 -13.26 -5.55 -10.69
CA VAL A 78 -14.17 -6.59 -10.21
C VAL A 78 -13.87 -6.87 -8.75
N ARG A 79 -14.90 -6.78 -7.90
CA ARG A 79 -14.81 -7.17 -6.49
C ARG A 79 -15.52 -8.51 -6.28
N LEU A 80 -14.78 -9.48 -5.74
CA LEU A 80 -15.24 -10.79 -5.32
C LEU A 80 -15.16 -10.88 -3.81
N GLN A 81 -16.22 -11.37 -3.18
CA GLN A 81 -16.24 -11.59 -1.74
C GLN A 81 -16.72 -13.01 -1.44
N TYR A 82 -15.88 -13.74 -0.73
CA TYR A 82 -16.12 -15.11 -0.28
C TYR A 82 -16.38 -15.05 1.22
N MET A 83 -17.56 -15.43 1.69
CA MET A 83 -17.92 -15.34 3.10
C MET A 83 -18.62 -16.59 3.61
N THR A 84 -18.47 -16.85 4.90
CA THR A 84 -19.15 -17.95 5.58
C THR A 84 -20.67 -17.77 5.54
N LYS A 85 -21.37 -18.89 5.37
CA LYS A 85 -22.83 -19.03 5.53
C LYS A 85 -23.12 -20.38 6.21
N GLU A 86 -24.26 -20.51 6.88
CA GLU A 86 -24.66 -21.72 7.64
C GLU A 86 -24.42 -23.05 6.90
N ASP A 87 -24.67 -23.12 5.59
CA ASP A 87 -24.53 -24.32 4.76
C ASP A 87 -23.50 -24.18 3.63
N GLY A 88 -22.43 -23.40 3.85
CA GLY A 88 -21.30 -23.30 2.91
C GLY A 88 -20.79 -21.88 2.68
N CYS A 89 -20.51 -21.55 1.42
CA CYS A 89 -19.89 -20.28 1.04
C CYS A 89 -20.86 -19.40 0.24
N LYS A 90 -21.02 -18.15 0.66
CA LYS A 90 -21.64 -17.11 -0.15
C LYS A 90 -20.54 -16.39 -0.94
N VAL A 91 -20.64 -16.44 -2.26
CA VAL A 91 -19.79 -15.69 -3.18
C VAL A 91 -20.58 -14.53 -3.74
N THR A 92 -20.16 -13.32 -3.38
CA THR A 92 -20.68 -12.09 -3.97
C THR A 92 -19.72 -11.62 -5.06
N TRP A 93 -20.28 -11.30 -6.22
CA TRP A 93 -19.58 -10.74 -7.36
C TRP A 93 -20.17 -9.37 -7.70
N GLN A 94 -19.31 -8.37 -7.75
CA GLN A 94 -19.67 -6.98 -8.00
C GLN A 94 -18.79 -6.44 -9.14
N PRO A 95 -19.29 -6.43 -10.40
CA PRO A 95 -18.54 -5.95 -11.56
C PRO A 95 -18.53 -4.43 -11.66
N THR A 96 -19.53 -3.77 -11.10
CA THR A 96 -19.72 -2.32 -11.07
C THR A 96 -20.27 -1.94 -9.70
N ARG A 97 -20.28 -0.64 -9.36
CA ARG A 97 -20.85 -0.17 -8.08
C ARG A 97 -22.34 -0.51 -7.91
N HIS A 98 -23.07 -0.68 -9.02
CA HIS A 98 -24.53 -0.83 -9.03
C HIS A 98 -25.01 -2.27 -9.28
N GLU A 99 -24.14 -3.17 -9.73
CA GLU A 99 -24.51 -4.56 -10.01
C GLU A 99 -23.92 -5.51 -8.97
N GLN A 100 -24.73 -6.44 -8.49
CA GLN A 100 -24.28 -7.50 -7.59
C GLN A 100 -24.93 -8.83 -7.98
N LYS A 101 -24.11 -9.87 -8.17
CA LYS A 101 -24.59 -11.25 -8.28
C LYS A 101 -24.14 -12.03 -7.06
N VAL A 102 -25.01 -12.93 -6.59
CA VAL A 102 -24.74 -13.78 -5.44
C VAL A 102 -24.85 -15.24 -5.88
N THR A 103 -23.85 -16.04 -5.54
CA THR A 103 -23.85 -17.49 -5.72
C THR A 103 -23.64 -18.15 -4.35
N ILE A 104 -24.39 -19.22 -4.09
CA ILE A 104 -24.21 -20.04 -2.88
C ILE A 104 -23.57 -21.35 -3.29
N VAL A 105 -22.37 -21.60 -2.78
CA VAL A 105 -21.65 -22.86 -2.93
C VAL A 105 -21.91 -23.68 -1.67
N LYS A 106 -22.79 -24.69 -1.79
CA LYS A 106 -23.21 -25.52 -0.65
C LYS A 106 -22.08 -26.43 -0.18
N ASN A 107 -22.01 -26.70 1.13
CA ASN A 107 -21.08 -27.66 1.73
C ASN A 107 -19.58 -27.39 1.46
N GLU A 108 -19.19 -26.17 1.09
CA GLU A 108 -17.78 -25.79 0.90
C GLU A 108 -17.38 -24.62 1.79
N HIS A 109 -16.19 -24.70 2.39
CA HIS A 109 -15.63 -23.62 3.20
C HIS A 109 -15.14 -22.48 2.30
N TYR A 110 -15.37 -21.23 2.70
CA TYR A 110 -15.12 -20.06 1.86
C TYR A 110 -13.66 -19.91 1.41
N LYS A 111 -12.69 -20.31 2.25
CA LYS A 111 -11.27 -20.30 1.88
C LYS A 111 -10.96 -21.28 0.75
N ASP A 112 -11.60 -22.45 0.72
CA ASP A 112 -11.34 -23.45 -0.31
C ASP A 112 -11.89 -23.01 -1.66
N VAL A 113 -13.10 -22.41 -1.65
CA VAL A 113 -13.68 -21.78 -2.83
C VAL A 113 -12.77 -20.65 -3.35
N PHE A 114 -12.28 -19.78 -2.46
CA PHE A 114 -11.33 -18.72 -2.81
C PHE A 114 -10.05 -19.26 -3.45
N TRP A 115 -9.38 -20.23 -2.81
CA TRP A 115 -8.11 -20.78 -3.33
C TRP A 115 -8.29 -21.49 -4.67
N ARG A 116 -9.43 -22.16 -4.88
CA ARG A 116 -9.80 -22.77 -6.17
C ARG A 116 -9.90 -21.71 -7.28
N ASP A 117 -10.60 -20.61 -7.02
CA ASP A 117 -10.78 -19.54 -7.99
C ASP A 117 -9.47 -18.77 -8.22
N LEU A 118 -8.71 -18.50 -7.16
CA LEU A 118 -7.40 -17.84 -7.23
C LEU A 118 -6.41 -18.63 -8.07
N LYS A 119 -6.39 -19.97 -7.93
CA LYS A 119 -5.56 -20.84 -8.78
C LYS A 119 -5.87 -20.65 -10.26
N ILE A 120 -7.15 -20.58 -10.62
CA ILE A 120 -7.57 -20.37 -12.02
C ILE A 120 -7.10 -18.98 -12.51
N LEU A 121 -7.25 -17.95 -11.66
CA LEU A 121 -6.84 -16.59 -11.98
C LEU A 121 -5.32 -16.52 -12.21
N LEU A 122 -4.51 -16.91 -11.22
CA LEU A 122 -3.05 -16.81 -11.27
C LEU A 122 -2.44 -17.68 -12.36
N THR A 123 -3.04 -18.83 -12.70
CA THR A 123 -2.57 -19.66 -13.83
C THR A 123 -2.95 -19.10 -15.19
N SER A 124 -3.84 -18.08 -15.25
CA SER A 124 -4.23 -17.40 -16.48
C SER A 124 -3.48 -16.08 -16.75
N VAL A 125 -2.74 -15.54 -15.77
CA VAL A 125 -1.93 -14.33 -15.94
C VAL A 125 -0.80 -14.58 -16.97
N ARG A 126 -0.68 -13.68 -17.94
CA ARG A 126 0.32 -13.74 -19.03
C ARG A 126 1.03 -12.40 -19.23
N THR A 127 0.35 -11.27 -19.06
CA THR A 127 0.99 -9.95 -18.96
C THR A 127 1.71 -9.71 -17.64
N THR A 128 2.66 -8.77 -17.65
CA THR A 128 3.18 -8.15 -16.43
C THR A 128 2.05 -7.48 -15.67
N LEU A 129 1.91 -7.78 -14.39
CA LEU A 129 0.97 -7.10 -13.50
C LEU A 129 1.57 -5.76 -13.07
N ARG A 130 0.76 -4.70 -13.10
CA ARG A 130 1.14 -3.42 -12.50
C ARG A 130 1.24 -3.54 -10.97
N SER A 131 0.31 -4.27 -10.35
CA SER A 131 0.39 -4.49 -8.91
C SER A 131 -0.21 -5.82 -8.44
N PHE A 132 0.44 -6.38 -7.42
CA PHE A 132 -0.04 -7.50 -6.63
C PHE A 132 -0.05 -7.09 -5.16
N SER A 133 -1.20 -7.21 -4.49
CA SER A 133 -1.34 -6.84 -3.08
C SER A 133 -1.95 -7.97 -2.28
N VAL A 134 -1.41 -8.20 -1.09
CA VAL A 134 -2.00 -9.12 -0.11
C VAL A 134 -2.00 -8.49 1.27
N THR A 135 -3.17 -8.54 1.89
CA THR A 135 -3.37 -8.24 3.31
C THR A 135 -4.01 -9.45 3.95
N THR A 136 -3.32 -10.05 4.92
CA THR A 136 -3.86 -11.18 5.67
C THR A 136 -3.96 -10.83 7.15
N HIS A 137 -4.92 -11.43 7.84
CA HIS A 137 -4.96 -11.46 9.30
C HIS A 137 -4.33 -12.75 9.83
N ASN A 138 -3.36 -13.35 9.12
CA ASN A 138 -2.68 -14.54 9.61
C ASN A 138 -2.05 -14.21 10.97
N SER A 139 -2.54 -14.86 12.02
CA SER A 139 -1.86 -14.83 13.31
C SER A 139 -0.44 -15.33 13.11
N ILE A 140 0.48 -14.59 13.70
CA ILE A 140 1.92 -14.74 13.59
C ILE A 140 2.28 -16.24 13.68
N HIS A 141 3.19 -16.71 12.81
CA HIS A 141 3.93 -17.99 12.82
C HIS A 141 3.59 -19.08 11.80
N GLN A 142 2.49 -19.04 11.02
CA GLN A 142 2.14 -20.21 10.18
C GLN A 142 2.41 -20.09 8.67
N ASN A 143 2.77 -18.90 8.13
CA ASN A 143 3.06 -18.65 6.70
C ASN A 143 2.11 -19.39 5.72
N VAL A 144 0.85 -19.57 6.12
CA VAL A 144 -0.10 -20.47 5.43
C VAL A 144 -0.41 -19.91 4.05
N PHE A 145 -0.59 -18.59 3.97
CA PHE A 145 -0.85 -17.90 2.73
C PHE A 145 0.32 -18.06 1.77
N ALA A 146 1.53 -17.70 2.20
CA ALA A 146 2.74 -17.81 1.38
C ALA A 146 2.96 -19.24 0.88
N THR A 147 2.77 -20.25 1.74
CA THR A 147 2.91 -21.67 1.37
C THR A 147 1.88 -22.10 0.31
N LYS A 148 0.62 -21.66 0.42
CA LYS A 148 -0.41 -21.97 -0.58
C LYS A 148 -0.17 -21.23 -1.89
N LEU A 149 0.23 -19.96 -1.82
CA LEU A 149 0.58 -19.15 -2.99
C LEU A 149 1.74 -19.77 -3.76
N GLU A 150 2.82 -20.12 -3.06
CA GLU A 150 4.00 -20.76 -3.63
C GLU A 150 3.63 -22.08 -4.33
N LYS A 151 2.81 -22.93 -3.71
CA LYS A 151 2.32 -24.18 -4.32
C LYS A 151 1.56 -23.95 -5.63
N ILE A 152 0.77 -22.87 -5.71
CA ILE A 152 0.04 -22.53 -6.94
C ILE A 152 0.98 -22.02 -8.02
N LEU A 153 1.90 -21.11 -7.64
CA LEU A 153 2.78 -20.45 -8.61
C LEU A 153 3.90 -21.39 -9.12
N LYS A 154 4.32 -22.39 -8.33
CA LYS A 154 5.21 -23.48 -8.78
C LYS A 154 4.62 -24.34 -9.90
N LEU A 155 3.30 -24.31 -10.14
CA LEU A 155 2.68 -25.01 -11.27
C LEU A 155 2.92 -24.30 -12.61
N ARG A 156 3.40 -23.05 -12.58
CA ARG A 156 3.68 -22.27 -13.78
C ARG A 156 5.07 -22.61 -14.31
N ARG A 157 5.21 -22.59 -15.63
CA ARG A 157 6.52 -22.69 -16.30
C ARG A 157 7.35 -21.41 -16.12
N GLU A 158 6.66 -20.28 -16.04
CA GLU A 158 7.25 -18.95 -15.94
C GLU A 158 6.69 -18.21 -14.72
N ALA A 159 7.59 -17.56 -13.99
CA ALA A 159 7.25 -16.69 -12.87
C ALA A 159 6.35 -15.55 -13.33
N ILE A 160 5.47 -15.08 -12.44
CA ILE A 160 4.64 -13.92 -12.73
C ILE A 160 5.52 -12.67 -12.62
N GLN A 161 5.43 -11.81 -13.62
CA GLN A 161 6.08 -10.51 -13.65
C GLN A 161 5.17 -9.47 -12.99
N VAL A 162 5.71 -8.68 -12.05
CA VAL A 162 4.96 -7.68 -11.29
C VAL A 162 5.81 -6.42 -11.06
N GLU A 163 5.25 -5.24 -11.32
CA GLU A 163 5.93 -3.95 -11.12
C GLU A 163 5.86 -3.46 -9.66
N THR A 164 4.77 -3.74 -8.95
CA THR A 164 4.58 -3.37 -7.55
C THR A 164 4.04 -4.53 -6.73
N ILE A 165 4.76 -4.89 -5.67
CA ILE A 165 4.31 -5.89 -4.70
C ILE A 165 4.03 -5.20 -3.37
N SER A 166 2.81 -5.36 -2.86
CA SER A 166 2.40 -4.88 -1.54
C SER A 166 2.03 -6.05 -0.64
N ILE A 167 2.66 -6.14 0.53
CA ILE A 167 2.48 -7.21 1.47
C ILE A 167 2.26 -6.60 2.85
N ASP A 168 1.08 -6.80 3.41
CA ASP A 168 0.86 -6.60 4.84
C ASP A 168 1.15 -7.96 5.51
N ALA A 169 2.35 -8.08 6.09
CA ALA A 169 2.88 -9.32 6.65
C ALA A 169 3.36 -9.12 8.07
N PHE A 170 3.48 -10.23 8.80
CA PHE A 170 3.84 -10.20 10.23
C PHE A 170 5.25 -10.70 10.52
N ASN A 171 5.88 -11.36 9.55
CA ASN A 171 7.24 -11.84 9.73
C ASN A 171 8.03 -11.81 8.42
N PRO A 172 9.37 -11.63 8.49
CA PRO A 172 10.23 -11.51 7.32
C PRO A 172 10.28 -12.79 6.46
N THR A 173 10.07 -13.97 7.06
CA THR A 173 10.06 -15.24 6.33
C THR A 173 8.87 -15.32 5.36
N GLU A 174 7.69 -14.86 5.78
CA GLU A 174 6.50 -14.80 4.92
C GLU A 174 6.72 -13.85 3.75
N VAL A 175 7.27 -12.65 4.02
CA VAL A 175 7.62 -11.67 2.98
C VAL A 175 8.58 -12.29 1.97
N ALA A 176 9.67 -12.88 2.45
CA ALA A 176 10.67 -13.50 1.59
C ALA A 176 10.09 -14.65 0.74
N GLN A 177 9.20 -15.48 1.31
CA GLN A 177 8.56 -16.57 0.59
C GLN A 177 7.59 -16.07 -0.48
N ILE A 178 6.83 -15.00 -0.20
CA ILE A 178 5.92 -14.39 -1.19
C ILE A 178 6.74 -13.76 -2.33
N LEU A 179 7.79 -12.98 -2.02
CA LEU A 179 8.61 -12.33 -3.04
C LEU A 179 9.22 -13.34 -4.02
N GLN A 180 9.75 -14.46 -3.51
CA GLN A 180 10.34 -15.52 -4.34
C GLN A 180 9.34 -16.22 -5.27
N CYS A 181 8.04 -15.97 -5.15
CA CYS A 181 7.05 -16.49 -6.11
C CYS A 181 6.98 -15.68 -7.42
N PHE A 182 7.62 -14.51 -7.49
CA PHE A 182 7.53 -13.57 -8.61
C PHE A 182 8.90 -13.35 -9.27
N ASP A 183 8.91 -12.90 -10.52
CA ASP A 183 10.12 -12.43 -11.19
C ASP A 183 10.60 -11.13 -10.53
N SER A 184 11.90 -11.04 -10.21
CA SER A 184 12.52 -9.88 -9.58
C SER A 184 12.79 -8.73 -10.55
N LYS A 185 13.02 -9.04 -11.84
CA LYS A 185 13.43 -8.07 -12.86
C LYS A 185 12.45 -6.92 -13.11
N PRO A 186 11.13 -7.15 -13.23
CA PRO A 186 10.17 -6.07 -13.47
C PRO A 186 9.82 -5.28 -12.20
N LEU A 187 10.24 -5.75 -11.01
CA LEU A 187 9.83 -5.15 -9.74
C LEU A 187 10.45 -3.75 -9.59
N VAL A 188 9.58 -2.74 -9.49
CA VAL A 188 9.96 -1.35 -9.29
C VAL A 188 9.73 -0.92 -7.85
N TRP A 189 8.60 -1.30 -7.26
CA TRP A 189 8.18 -0.83 -5.94
C TRP A 189 7.82 -2.00 -5.02
N LEU A 190 8.44 -2.00 -3.84
CA LEU A 190 8.16 -2.94 -2.77
C LEU A 190 7.47 -2.23 -1.60
N VAL A 191 6.29 -2.71 -1.20
CA VAL A 191 5.56 -2.20 -0.02
C VAL A 191 5.44 -3.32 1.01
N ILE A 192 5.95 -3.10 2.22
CA ILE A 192 5.92 -4.07 3.31
C ILE A 192 5.40 -3.38 4.57
N ASN A 193 4.15 -3.62 4.93
CA ASN A 193 3.51 -2.98 6.07
C ASN A 193 3.26 -3.98 7.20
N ASN A 194 3.16 -3.45 8.41
CA ASN A 194 2.68 -4.17 9.57
C ASN A 194 1.30 -3.66 9.98
N THR A 195 0.27 -4.50 9.87
CA THR A 195 -1.10 -4.11 10.25
C THR A 195 -1.57 -4.74 11.57
N GLN A 196 -0.71 -5.45 12.31
CA GLN A 196 -1.05 -6.10 13.59
C GLN A 196 -0.30 -5.50 14.77
N SER A 197 0.82 -4.83 14.55
CA SER A 197 1.60 -4.20 15.62
C SER A 197 2.27 -2.93 15.11
N THR A 198 2.34 -1.93 15.97
CA THR A 198 3.11 -0.70 15.74
C THR A 198 4.49 -0.75 16.43
N ASP A 199 4.80 -1.85 17.11
CA ASP A 199 6.02 -2.03 17.91
C ASP A 199 6.98 -3.08 17.32
N ALA A 200 6.49 -3.96 16.43
CA ALA A 200 7.29 -5.10 15.99
C ALA A 200 8.62 -4.68 15.32
N VAL A 201 9.70 -5.32 15.75
CA VAL A 201 11.02 -5.17 15.13
C VAL A 201 11.10 -6.07 13.90
N MET A 202 11.31 -5.48 12.73
CA MET A 202 11.54 -6.25 11.51
C MET A 202 13.03 -6.53 11.33
N ASP A 203 13.38 -7.81 11.20
CA ASP A 203 14.68 -8.24 10.73
C ASP A 203 14.66 -8.48 9.22
N ILE A 204 15.21 -7.54 8.45
CA ILE A 204 15.27 -7.63 6.99
C ILE A 204 16.49 -8.41 6.48
N THR A 205 17.30 -9.02 7.36
CA THR A 205 18.56 -9.68 6.99
C THR A 205 18.43 -10.73 5.88
N GLU A 206 17.32 -11.49 5.85
CA GLU A 206 17.06 -12.44 4.77
C GLU A 206 16.49 -11.78 3.51
N ILE A 207 15.66 -10.74 3.68
CA ILE A 207 15.01 -10.02 2.56
C ILE A 207 16.05 -9.27 1.74
N VAL A 208 17.03 -8.63 2.37
CA VAL A 208 18.07 -7.84 1.67
C VAL A 208 18.97 -8.67 0.76
N ARG A 209 18.98 -10.01 0.93
CA ARG A 209 19.74 -10.93 0.10
C ARG A 209 19.02 -11.24 -1.22
N LEU A 210 17.71 -11.05 -1.28
CA LEU A 210 16.89 -11.33 -2.45
C LEU A 210 17.16 -10.31 -3.56
N ASP A 211 17.10 -10.80 -4.80
CA ASP A 211 17.19 -9.96 -5.99
C ASP A 211 16.04 -8.93 -6.05
N HIS A 212 14.86 -9.28 -5.54
CA HIS A 212 13.72 -8.38 -5.40
C HIS A 212 14.06 -7.12 -4.61
N TRP A 213 14.78 -7.26 -3.49
CA TRP A 213 15.21 -6.11 -2.69
C TRP A 213 16.27 -5.28 -3.41
N LYS A 214 17.27 -5.96 -4.00
CA LYS A 214 18.42 -5.31 -4.64
C LYS A 214 18.04 -4.55 -5.92
N GLN A 215 17.03 -5.02 -6.65
CA GLN A 215 16.63 -4.46 -7.95
C GLN A 215 15.49 -3.44 -7.85
N ALA A 216 14.64 -3.54 -6.81
CA ALA A 216 13.57 -2.57 -6.60
C ALA A 216 14.15 -1.15 -6.44
N LYS A 217 13.49 -0.18 -7.08
CA LYS A 217 13.89 1.23 -7.05
C LYS A 217 13.28 1.95 -5.86
N HIS A 218 12.11 1.51 -5.42
CA HIS A 218 11.33 2.17 -4.38
C HIS A 218 10.92 1.17 -3.32
N VAL A 219 10.94 1.63 -2.06
CA VAL A 219 10.43 0.87 -0.93
C VAL A 219 9.52 1.73 -0.07
N THR A 220 8.40 1.16 0.36
CA THR A 220 7.56 1.73 1.41
C THR A 220 7.45 0.71 2.54
N MET A 221 7.67 1.13 3.78
CA MET A 221 7.49 0.28 4.94
C MET A 221 6.79 1.02 6.05
N ASP A 222 5.64 0.50 6.49
CA ASP A 222 4.84 1.11 7.56
C ASP A 222 4.83 0.22 8.81
N SER A 223 4.87 0.85 9.98
CA SER A 223 4.61 0.25 11.29
C SER A 223 5.62 -0.83 11.69
N TRP A 224 6.87 -0.62 11.30
CA TRP A 224 8.01 -1.47 11.67
C TRP A 224 9.02 -0.72 12.52
N ARG A 225 9.77 -1.43 13.37
CA ARG A 225 10.99 -0.92 13.97
C ARG A 225 12.21 -1.61 13.34
N PHE A 226 13.24 -0.82 13.01
CA PHE A 226 14.48 -1.35 12.46
C PHE A 226 15.66 -1.13 13.40
N PRO A 227 16.52 -2.15 13.61
CA PRO A 227 17.82 -1.94 14.23
C PRO A 227 18.68 -0.99 13.38
N SER A 228 19.45 -0.11 14.02
CA SER A 228 20.29 0.89 13.34
C SER A 228 21.23 0.26 12.30
N VAL A 229 21.75 -0.94 12.59
CA VAL A 229 22.66 -1.67 11.71
C VAL A 229 22.04 -2.06 10.37
N GLN A 230 20.70 -2.15 10.29
CA GLN A 230 19.98 -2.54 9.08
C GLN A 230 19.65 -1.33 8.19
N MET A 231 19.73 -0.10 8.73
CA MET A 231 19.36 1.12 8.00
C MET A 231 20.18 1.34 6.74
N LYS A 232 21.45 0.92 6.73
CA LYS A 232 22.32 1.00 5.55
C LYS A 232 21.76 0.25 4.33
N HIS A 233 20.90 -0.74 4.53
CA HIS A 233 20.33 -1.54 3.44
C HIS A 233 19.24 -0.82 2.64
N PHE A 234 18.83 0.38 3.07
CA PHE A 234 17.87 1.22 2.34
C PHE A 234 18.54 2.21 1.37
N ALA A 235 19.86 2.35 1.44
CA ALA A 235 20.57 3.42 0.74
C ALA A 235 20.61 3.28 -0.79
N HIS A 236 20.39 2.07 -1.33
CA HIS A 236 20.37 1.85 -2.79
C HIS A 236 19.04 2.24 -3.43
N PHE A 237 17.97 2.41 -2.65
CA PHE A 237 16.68 2.82 -3.18
C PHE A 237 16.70 4.27 -3.64
N GLN A 238 16.05 4.53 -4.78
CA GLN A 238 15.80 5.88 -5.28
C GLN A 238 14.77 6.61 -4.43
N ILE A 239 13.76 5.88 -3.95
CA ILE A 239 12.76 6.39 -3.01
C ILE A 239 12.62 5.40 -1.86
N SER A 240 12.81 5.85 -0.63
CA SER A 240 12.44 5.09 0.56
C SER A 240 11.43 5.89 1.36
N ASP A 241 10.32 5.27 1.69
CA ASP A 241 9.27 5.88 2.49
C ASP A 241 8.95 5.00 3.70
N ILE A 242 9.41 5.40 4.88
CA ILE A 242 9.33 4.56 6.09
C ILE A 242 8.53 5.29 7.16
N HIS A 243 7.41 4.71 7.58
CA HIS A 243 6.43 5.27 8.51
C HIS A 243 6.42 4.54 9.86
N TYR A 244 5.94 5.20 10.92
CA TYR A 244 5.68 4.62 12.26
C TYR A 244 6.86 3.88 12.89
N THR A 245 8.05 4.44 12.69
CA THR A 245 9.32 3.90 13.17
C THR A 245 9.73 4.78 14.35
N ASN A 246 10.17 4.18 15.47
CA ASN A 246 10.87 4.92 16.52
C ASN A 246 12.25 5.35 15.97
N PHE A 247 12.25 6.38 15.12
CA PHE A 247 13.40 6.93 14.44
C PHE A 247 14.08 7.92 15.37
N ILE A 248 15.23 7.49 15.87
CA ILE A 248 16.19 8.38 16.49
C ILE A 248 17.07 8.94 15.37
N ALA A 249 17.43 10.22 15.44
CA ALA A 249 18.14 10.99 14.43
C ALA A 249 19.36 10.27 13.82
N HIS A 250 20.07 9.45 14.62
CA HIS A 250 21.23 8.68 14.19
C HIS A 250 20.91 7.67 13.09
N LYS A 251 19.71 7.08 13.07
CA LYS A 251 19.31 6.11 12.02
C LYS A 251 19.12 6.77 10.66
N ILE A 252 18.57 7.98 10.63
CA ILE A 252 18.45 8.79 9.41
C ILE A 252 19.84 9.19 8.89
N LYS A 253 20.74 9.57 9.81
CA LYS A 253 22.13 9.87 9.49
C LYS A 253 22.83 8.70 8.81
N ILE A 254 22.65 7.47 9.30
CA ILE A 254 23.23 6.26 8.68
C ILE A 254 22.81 6.14 7.20
N VAL A 255 21.52 6.30 6.88
CA VAL A 255 21.05 6.19 5.47
C VAL A 255 21.63 7.31 4.61
N LYS A 256 21.66 8.54 5.12
CA LYS A 256 22.19 9.70 4.38
C LYS A 256 23.70 9.61 4.14
N GLU A 257 24.47 9.06 5.07
CA GLU A 257 25.92 8.92 4.93
C GLU A 257 26.32 7.87 3.89
N VAL A 258 25.48 6.87 3.66
CA VAL A 258 25.76 5.78 2.71
C VAL A 258 24.97 5.89 1.39
N SER A 259 24.03 6.84 1.28
CA SER A 259 23.24 7.08 0.06
C SER A 259 23.89 8.13 -0.84
N ASN A 260 23.90 7.86 -2.14
CA ASN A 260 24.57 8.72 -3.12
C ASN A 260 23.63 9.71 -3.83
N SER A 261 22.29 9.52 -3.80
CA SER A 261 21.33 10.43 -4.46
C SER A 261 19.83 10.12 -4.20
N GLY A 262 19.49 9.28 -3.22
CA GLY A 262 18.10 8.82 -3.01
C GLY A 262 17.24 9.80 -2.20
N TYR A 263 15.93 9.80 -2.47
CA TYR A 263 14.94 10.48 -1.65
C TYR A 263 14.48 9.54 -0.52
N HIS A 264 14.83 9.89 0.72
CA HIS A 264 14.47 9.07 1.88
C HIS A 264 13.57 9.87 2.82
N PHE A 265 12.30 9.46 2.86
CA PHE A 265 11.26 9.99 3.72
C PHE A 265 11.12 9.08 4.93
N PHE A 266 11.18 9.70 6.11
CA PHE A 266 11.05 9.02 7.39
C PHE A 266 9.98 9.76 8.18
N HIS A 267 8.88 9.06 8.43
CA HIS A 267 7.71 9.60 9.09
C HIS A 267 7.57 8.99 10.47
N GLU A 268 7.32 9.86 11.44
CA GLU A 268 6.97 9.48 12.79
C GLU A 268 5.61 10.07 13.12
N SER A 269 4.72 9.21 13.56
CA SER A 269 3.32 9.47 13.81
C SER A 269 3.06 9.15 15.27
N PHE A 270 2.63 10.16 16.01
CA PHE A 270 2.26 10.00 17.40
C PHE A 270 0.77 9.70 17.44
N GLU A 271 0.39 8.48 17.83
CA GLU A 271 -0.96 8.26 18.33
C GLU A 271 -1.12 9.14 19.57
N MET A 272 -1.89 10.23 19.44
CA MET A 272 -2.48 10.83 20.64
C MET A 272 -3.53 9.85 21.11
N ASP A 273 -3.20 9.09 22.16
CA ASP A 273 -4.22 8.43 22.97
C ASP A 273 -5.32 9.47 23.26
N TYR A 274 -6.51 9.23 22.71
CA TYR A 274 -7.70 9.92 23.17
C TYR A 274 -7.97 9.35 24.56
N PHE A 275 -7.35 9.97 25.56
CA PHE A 275 -7.64 9.71 26.96
C PHE A 275 -9.15 9.83 27.15
N THR A 276 -9.80 8.72 27.48
CA THR A 276 -11.22 8.72 27.85
C THR A 276 -11.38 9.51 29.14
N ASP A 277 -12.41 10.36 29.18
CA ASP A 277 -12.72 11.43 30.15
C ASP A 277 -12.94 11.01 31.62
N GLN A 278 -12.23 10.00 32.16
CA GLN A 278 -12.47 9.52 33.53
C GLN A 278 -11.35 9.76 34.53
N ASN A 279 -10.33 10.57 34.22
CA ASN A 279 -9.41 11.07 35.23
C ASN A 279 -9.03 12.53 34.98
N PRO A 280 -9.33 13.48 35.89
CA PRO A 280 -8.89 14.85 35.74
C PRO A 280 -7.38 14.97 36.06
N VAL A 281 -6.57 14.94 34.99
CA VAL A 281 -5.38 15.77 34.72
C VAL A 281 -4.13 15.57 35.63
N PRO A 282 -2.94 15.49 35.03
CA PRO A 282 -2.05 16.65 35.11
C PRO A 282 -1.91 17.30 33.73
N LEU A 283 -1.82 18.64 33.75
CA LEU A 283 -1.88 19.49 32.58
C LEU A 283 -0.85 19.01 31.55
N LYS A 284 -1.11 19.23 30.25
CA LYS A 284 -0.02 19.24 29.25
C LYS A 284 1.07 20.17 29.79
N THR A 285 2.14 19.60 30.32
CA THR A 285 3.21 20.38 30.92
C THR A 285 3.82 21.20 29.80
N THR A 286 3.75 22.52 29.93
CA THR A 286 4.23 23.45 28.91
C THR A 286 5.69 23.75 29.20
N LEU A 287 6.55 23.58 28.19
CA LEU A 287 7.94 23.99 28.25
C LEU A 287 8.04 25.43 27.77
N GLU A 288 8.21 26.34 28.72
CA GLU A 288 8.49 27.74 28.45
C GLU A 288 9.94 27.91 28.00
N MET A 289 10.14 28.27 26.74
CA MET A 289 11.48 28.34 26.14
C MET A 289 12.17 29.69 26.35
N ASN A 290 11.51 30.65 27.00
CA ASN A 290 11.96 32.05 27.10
C ASN A 290 13.38 32.20 27.70
N VAL A 291 13.77 31.30 28.59
CA VAL A 291 15.11 31.26 29.20
C VAL A 291 16.06 30.36 28.41
N ILE A 292 15.58 29.21 27.95
CA ILE A 292 16.39 28.21 27.23
C ILE A 292 16.91 28.80 25.90
N VAL A 293 16.14 29.63 25.21
CA VAL A 293 16.57 30.21 23.92
C VAL A 293 17.66 31.28 24.06
N GLN A 294 17.91 31.76 25.28
CA GLN A 294 18.88 32.83 25.55
C GLN A 294 20.28 32.30 25.88
N ILE A 295 20.41 31.03 26.28
CA ILE A 295 21.72 30.49 26.66
C ILE A 295 22.62 30.31 25.44
N GLU A 296 23.92 30.51 25.62
CA GLU A 296 24.89 30.42 24.51
C GLU A 296 24.90 29.04 23.85
N HIS A 297 24.74 27.98 24.65
CA HIS A 297 24.63 26.61 24.15
C HIS A 297 23.47 26.43 23.15
N TRP A 298 22.34 27.11 23.36
CA TRP A 298 21.16 27.03 22.47
C TRP A 298 21.48 27.50 21.05
N LYS A 299 22.33 28.53 20.90
CA LYS A 299 22.72 29.07 19.59
C LYS A 299 23.56 28.10 18.77
N ASN A 300 24.20 27.13 19.43
CA ASN A 300 25.12 26.17 18.82
C ASN A 300 24.51 24.77 18.68
N ILE A 301 23.27 24.53 19.12
CA ILE A 301 22.65 23.21 18.96
C ILE A 301 22.20 23.02 17.51
N GLU A 302 22.51 21.84 16.97
CA GLU A 302 22.05 21.43 15.64
C GLU A 302 20.74 20.62 15.71
N GLU A 303 20.42 20.05 16.87
CA GLU A 303 19.26 19.18 17.06
C GLU A 303 18.55 19.48 18.40
N PHE A 304 17.21 19.52 18.39
CA PHE A 304 16.38 19.71 19.58
C PHE A 304 15.20 18.75 19.61
N TYR A 305 15.09 18.02 20.73
CA TYR A 305 14.10 16.96 20.96
C TYR A 305 13.39 17.18 22.29
N VAL A 306 12.06 17.27 22.25
CA VAL A 306 11.24 17.34 23.45
C VAL A 306 10.04 16.42 23.30
N GLU A 307 9.88 15.52 24.27
CA GLU A 307 8.82 14.51 24.32
C GLU A 307 7.93 14.75 25.55
N GLY A 308 6.62 14.54 25.40
CA GLY A 308 5.64 14.70 26.49
C GLY A 308 5.32 16.14 26.91
N LEU A 309 5.97 17.16 26.33
CA LEU A 309 5.73 18.58 26.62
C LEU A 309 5.20 19.33 25.41
N VAL A 310 4.38 20.36 25.66
CA VAL A 310 4.03 21.37 24.64
C VAL A 310 5.02 22.51 24.75
N VAL A 311 5.71 22.84 23.67
CA VAL A 311 6.68 23.93 23.64
C VAL A 311 5.95 25.25 23.37
N ASN A 312 6.06 26.17 24.32
CA ASN A 312 5.63 27.54 24.15
C ASN A 312 6.84 28.40 23.78
N ALA A 313 6.97 28.68 22.49
CA ALA A 313 8.11 29.37 21.91
C ALA A 313 7.78 29.88 20.50
N SER A 314 8.42 30.97 20.09
CA SER A 314 8.40 31.37 18.68
C SER A 314 9.19 30.37 17.83
N VAL A 315 8.66 29.99 16.65
CA VAL A 315 9.36 29.14 15.67
C VAL A 315 10.71 29.74 15.25
N ARG A 316 10.86 31.08 15.30
CA ARG A 316 12.13 31.77 15.01
C ARG A 316 13.27 31.32 15.92
N ASN A 317 12.95 30.92 17.15
CA ASN A 317 13.95 30.47 18.12
C ASN A 317 14.59 29.12 17.72
N PHE A 318 14.06 28.45 16.69
CA PHE A 318 14.54 27.17 16.18
C PHE A 318 15.07 27.29 14.74
N ALA A 319 15.13 28.50 14.17
CA ALA A 319 15.48 28.70 12.76
C ALA A 319 16.90 28.21 12.40
N HIS A 320 17.82 28.20 13.36
CA HIS A 320 19.19 27.70 13.19
C HIS A 320 19.30 26.19 13.42
N ILE A 321 18.25 25.54 13.95
CA ILE A 321 18.28 24.13 14.34
C ILE A 321 18.03 23.28 13.11
N SER A 322 18.97 22.40 12.79
CA SER A 322 18.92 21.55 11.60
C SER A 322 17.95 20.39 11.76
N ARG A 323 17.59 19.99 12.99
CA ARG A 323 16.59 18.95 13.28
C ARG A 323 15.75 19.31 14.51
N LEU A 324 14.45 19.50 14.29
CA LEU A 324 13.49 19.86 15.33
C LEU A 324 12.39 18.80 15.44
N LYS A 325 12.20 18.22 16.63
CA LYS A 325 11.08 17.31 16.95
C LYS A 325 10.39 17.75 18.23
N THR A 326 9.27 18.45 18.08
CA THR A 326 8.48 18.99 19.21
C THR A 326 7.06 19.40 18.77
N LYS A 327 6.17 19.67 19.74
CA LYS A 327 4.81 20.17 19.55
C LYS A 327 4.72 21.64 19.97
N ILE A 328 4.46 22.56 19.03
CA ILE A 328 4.49 24.02 19.28
C ILE A 328 3.07 24.57 19.49
N MET A 329 2.89 25.45 20.47
CA MET A 329 1.58 25.99 20.86
C MET A 329 1.11 27.22 20.07
N THR A 330 2.02 28.04 19.53
CA THR A 330 1.65 29.35 18.93
C THR A 330 2.48 29.65 17.68
N MET A 331 1.80 29.95 16.56
CA MET A 331 2.44 30.38 15.30
C MET A 331 2.10 31.84 15.01
N PHE A 332 3.12 32.70 14.99
CA PHE A 332 3.05 34.00 14.32
C PHE A 332 4.14 34.02 13.24
N MET A 333 3.74 33.93 11.97
CA MET A 333 4.65 33.95 10.83
C MET A 333 4.65 35.34 10.20
N THR A 334 5.79 36.04 10.26
CA THR A 334 6.12 37.05 9.24
C THR A 334 7.41 36.59 8.58
N THR A 335 7.23 36.11 7.34
CA THR A 335 8.21 35.86 6.28
C THR A 335 9.54 35.21 6.66
N THR A 336 9.71 33.94 6.26
CA THR A 336 10.83 33.32 5.50
C THR A 336 10.84 31.81 5.77
N ILE A 337 10.71 31.01 4.71
CA ILE A 337 10.58 29.54 4.70
C ILE A 337 11.96 28.94 4.37
N TYR A 338 12.46 27.91 5.08
CA TYR A 338 13.32 26.84 4.50
C TYR A 338 13.44 25.55 5.35
N LYS A 339 13.46 24.42 4.59
CA LYS A 339 13.94 23.02 4.81
C LYS A 339 13.32 22.14 5.92
N ASN A 340 12.60 21.11 5.44
CA ASN A 340 12.16 19.85 6.07
C ASN A 340 11.67 19.92 7.52
N HIS A 341 10.41 20.32 7.69
CA HIS A 341 9.68 20.16 8.94
C HIS A 341 8.30 19.54 8.64
N VAL A 342 7.93 18.50 9.39
CA VAL A 342 6.56 17.96 9.41
C VAL A 342 5.87 18.60 10.62
N TYR A 343 4.77 19.29 10.37
CA TYR A 343 3.95 19.91 11.41
C TYR A 343 2.58 19.25 11.46
N ASP A 344 2.02 19.11 12.66
CA ASP A 344 0.69 18.56 12.90
C ASP A 344 -0.13 19.58 13.70
N TYR A 345 -1.28 20.03 13.16
CA TYR A 345 -1.99 21.23 13.63
C TYR A 345 -3.40 20.93 14.14
N LYS A 346 -3.80 21.62 15.22
CA LYS A 346 -5.20 21.72 15.68
C LYS A 346 -5.64 23.19 15.63
N LYS A 347 -6.33 23.56 14.55
CA LYS A 347 -7.13 24.79 14.33
C LYS A 347 -6.36 26.05 13.88
N PHE A 348 -6.84 26.66 12.80
CA PHE A 348 -6.43 27.99 12.31
C PHE A 348 -7.59 28.98 12.47
N GLU A 349 -7.31 30.17 12.98
CA GLU A 349 -8.21 31.33 13.01
C GLU A 349 -7.61 32.45 12.14
N ASP A 350 -7.46 32.23 10.83
CA ASP A 350 -7.47 33.35 9.88
C ASP A 350 -7.55 32.86 8.43
N LYS A 351 -8.74 32.94 7.84
CA LYS A 351 -9.04 32.40 6.50
C LYS A 351 -8.61 33.38 5.38
N GLU A 352 -8.55 34.68 5.66
CA GLU A 352 -8.22 35.74 4.68
C GLU A 352 -6.75 35.76 4.23
N GLN A 353 -5.83 35.18 5.00
CA GLN A 353 -4.42 35.12 4.60
C GLN A 353 -4.09 33.96 3.65
N LEU A 354 -4.95 32.94 3.56
CA LEU A 354 -4.72 31.78 2.68
C LEU A 354 -4.90 32.14 1.19
N ASP A 355 -5.92 32.92 0.85
CA ASP A 355 -6.22 33.32 -0.54
C ASP A 355 -5.12 34.22 -1.14
N ASN A 356 -4.45 35.02 -0.31
CA ASN A 356 -3.33 35.87 -0.74
C ASN A 356 -2.01 35.10 -0.92
N ILE A 357 -1.87 33.92 -0.29
CA ILE A 357 -0.63 33.14 -0.31
C ILE A 357 -0.69 32.00 -1.34
N PHE A 358 -1.87 31.39 -1.50
CA PHE A 358 -2.07 30.23 -2.38
C PHE A 358 -2.90 30.53 -3.63
N GLY A 359 -3.48 31.73 -3.76
CA GLY A 359 -4.45 32.08 -4.80
C GLY A 359 -5.87 31.56 -4.48
N PRO A 360 -6.92 32.02 -5.19
CA PRO A 360 -8.29 31.60 -4.90
C PRO A 360 -8.45 30.10 -5.13
N LEU A 361 -9.06 29.42 -4.16
CA LEU A 361 -9.44 28.01 -4.26
C LEU A 361 -10.29 27.76 -5.51
N ILE A 362 -9.78 26.95 -6.44
CA ILE A 362 -10.63 26.32 -7.46
C ILE A 362 -11.43 25.24 -6.73
N ILE A 363 -12.64 25.58 -6.33
CA ILE A 363 -13.61 24.63 -5.80
C ILE A 363 -14.12 23.84 -7.01
N ASP A 364 -13.76 22.55 -7.09
CA ASP A 364 -14.47 21.63 -7.96
C ASP A 364 -15.89 21.48 -7.38
N PRO A 365 -16.98 21.79 -8.11
CA PRO A 365 -18.32 21.97 -7.53
C PRO A 365 -19.00 20.71 -6.98
N GLU A 366 -18.30 19.60 -6.75
CA GLU A 366 -18.90 18.34 -6.28
C GLU A 366 -18.27 17.74 -5.01
N ASP A 367 -17.38 18.44 -4.29
CA ASP A 367 -16.79 17.88 -3.06
C ASP A 367 -17.42 18.47 -1.77
N ASP A 368 -18.57 17.89 -1.39
CA ASP A 368 -19.22 18.11 -0.08
C ASP A 368 -18.40 17.41 1.03
N GLY A 369 -17.50 18.19 1.62
CA GLY A 369 -17.05 18.12 3.01
C GLY A 369 -16.95 16.75 3.68
N GLU A 370 -15.85 16.02 3.47
CA GLU A 370 -15.13 15.23 4.48
C GLU A 370 -13.96 14.47 3.81
N ARG A 371 -12.71 14.93 4.04
CA ARG A 371 -11.50 14.13 4.37
C ARG A 371 -10.18 14.77 3.92
N ASN A 372 -9.17 14.50 4.75
CA ASN A 372 -7.72 14.60 4.55
C ASN A 372 -7.27 14.62 3.08
N GLY A 373 -6.72 15.75 2.64
CA GLY A 373 -5.99 15.87 1.40
C GLY A 373 -4.48 15.94 1.65
N SER A 374 -3.72 15.01 1.06
CA SER A 374 -2.29 15.19 0.81
C SER A 374 -2.14 15.76 -0.61
N SER A 375 -1.49 16.91 -0.75
CA SER A 375 -1.12 17.45 -2.06
C SER A 375 0.28 16.99 -2.44
N ILE A 376 0.38 16.29 -3.58
CA ILE A 376 1.63 16.13 -4.32
C ILE A 376 1.75 17.37 -5.21
N LEU A 377 2.83 18.14 -5.09
CA LEU A 377 3.21 19.12 -6.10
C LEU A 377 4.34 18.52 -6.96
N GLN A 378 4.06 18.46 -8.26
CA GLN A 378 5.03 18.21 -9.32
C GLN A 378 6.03 19.37 -9.38
N GLU A 379 7.32 19.05 -9.35
CA GLU A 379 8.23 19.14 -10.51
C GLU A 379 9.41 18.18 -10.32
#